data_AF-A0A2G9NQ98-F1
#
_entry.id   AF-A0A2G9NQ98-F1
#
_cell.length_a   1.000
_cell.length_b   1.000
_cell.length_c   1.000
_cell.angle_alpha   90.00
_cell.angle_beta   90.00
_cell.angle_gamma   90.00
#
_symmetry.space_group_name_H-M   'P 1'
#
loop_
_entity.id
_entity.type
_entity.pdbx_description
1 polymer ?
#
loop_
_entity_poly.entity_id
_entity_poly.type
_entity_poly.pdbx_seq_one_letter_code
_entity_poly.pdbx_strand_id
1 'polypeptide(L)'
;MSLPSWLIKLIKIFLDLEEVIGEKGTVLVYNQSFEIGRLKELSEHFPEHKKWIENVLKRIIDLLVPFREFRYYNPKQQGSAYIKDVLPAITGKSYKGMEIGDGGTASAEFFKVTHGNHTEEEKKKVRDNLLKYCELDTLAEVIIVEKLREIINK
;
A
#
# COMPACT_ATOMS: atom_id res chain seq x y z
N MET A 1 8.09 25.31 -22.81
CA MET A 1 8.29 23.85 -22.94
C MET A 1 7.12 23.15 -22.28
N SER A 2 6.51 22.18 -22.95
CA SER A 2 5.49 21.32 -22.34
C SER A 2 6.14 20.32 -21.38
N LEU A 3 5.45 19.99 -20.29
CA LEU A 3 5.90 18.93 -19.38
C LEU A 3 5.82 17.56 -20.08
N PRO A 4 6.75 16.63 -19.80
CA PRO A 4 6.68 15.29 -20.34
C PRO A 4 5.45 14.54 -19.82
N SER A 5 4.87 13.66 -20.64
CA SER A 5 3.62 12.93 -20.34
C SER A 5 3.65 12.16 -19.00
N TRP A 6 4.80 11.59 -18.64
CA TRP A 6 4.96 10.85 -17.37
C TRP A 6 4.85 11.78 -16.15
N LEU A 7 5.37 13.01 -16.25
CA LEU A 7 5.33 13.98 -15.16
C LEU A 7 3.91 14.51 -14.95
N ILE A 8 3.15 14.71 -16.03
CA ILE A 8 1.72 15.08 -15.95
C ILE A 8 0.92 13.98 -15.22
N LYS A 9 1.19 12.70 -15.53
CA LYS A 9 0.54 11.58 -14.84
C LYS A 9 0.91 11.51 -13.36
N LEU A 10 2.19 11.74 -13.02
CA LEU A 10 2.65 11.75 -11.64
C LEU A 10 1.97 12.86 -10.84
N ILE A 11 1.94 14.09 -11.38
CA ILE A 11 1.24 15.23 -10.78
C ILE A 11 -0.23 14.89 -10.55
N LYS A 12 -0.89 14.32 -11.56
CA LYS A 12 -2.30 13.94 -11.43
C LYS A 12 -2.53 12.94 -10.29
N ILE A 13 -1.74 11.85 -10.23
CA ILE A 13 -1.88 10.84 -9.18
C ILE A 13 -1.67 11.46 -7.80
N PHE A 14 -0.71 12.38 -7.67
CA PHE A 14 -0.45 13.07 -6.41
C PHE A 14 -1.62 13.96 -5.98
N LEU A 15 -2.19 14.75 -6.90
CA LEU A 15 -3.35 15.59 -6.60
C LEU A 15 -4.60 14.77 -6.28
N ASP A 16 -4.83 13.67 -7.00
CA ASP A 16 -5.91 12.73 -6.71
C ASP A 16 -5.73 12.13 -5.29
N LEU A 17 -4.49 11.80 -4.89
CA LEU A 17 -4.19 11.30 -3.54
C LEU A 17 -4.50 12.35 -2.44
N GLU A 18 -4.14 13.62 -2.69
CA GLU A 18 -4.40 14.72 -1.77
C GLU A 18 -5.90 14.93 -1.54
N GLU A 19 -6.68 14.91 -2.62
CA GLU A 19 -8.14 15.02 -2.55
C GLU A 19 -8.77 13.88 -1.74
N VAL A 20 -8.35 12.64 -1.99
CA VAL A 20 -8.97 11.45 -1.36
C VAL A 20 -8.61 11.33 0.13
N ILE A 21 -7.38 11.66 0.53
CA ILE A 21 -6.94 11.59 1.93
C ILE A 21 -7.50 12.77 2.75
N GLY A 22 -7.63 13.95 2.13
CA GLY A 22 -8.12 15.16 2.78
C GLY A 22 -7.30 15.63 3.99
N GLU A 23 -7.92 16.41 4.87
CA GLU A 23 -7.21 17.11 5.95
C GLU A 23 -7.34 16.47 7.35
N LYS A 24 -8.27 15.53 7.55
CA LYS A 24 -8.67 15.03 8.89
C LYS A 24 -8.80 13.50 8.93
N GLY A 25 -8.90 12.96 10.14
CA GLY A 25 -9.05 11.52 10.39
C GLY A 25 -7.70 10.78 10.48
N THR A 26 -7.75 9.49 10.72
CA THR A 26 -6.56 8.62 10.79
C THR A 26 -6.20 8.12 9.40
N VAL A 27 -4.90 8.13 9.07
CA VAL A 27 -4.36 7.43 7.88
C VAL A 27 -3.77 6.12 8.38
N LEU A 28 -4.53 5.04 8.25
CA LEU A 28 -4.06 3.71 8.63
C LEU A 28 -3.23 3.15 7.48
N VAL A 29 -2.08 2.58 7.80
CA VAL A 29 -1.16 1.94 6.84
C VAL A 29 -0.59 0.67 7.44
N TYR A 30 -0.07 -0.24 6.60
CA TYR A 30 0.75 -1.35 7.03
C TYR A 30 2.24 -1.10 6.71
N ASN A 31 3.10 -1.02 7.74
CA ASN A 31 4.53 -0.68 7.64
C ASN A 31 4.79 0.81 7.30
N GLN A 32 4.53 1.69 8.27
CA GLN A 32 4.56 3.16 8.09
C GLN A 32 5.89 3.71 7.55
N SER A 33 7.01 3.04 7.82
CA SER A 33 8.34 3.54 7.42
C SER A 33 8.46 3.72 5.91
N PHE A 34 7.83 2.83 5.12
CA PHE A 34 7.83 2.91 3.67
C PHE A 34 6.99 4.10 3.19
N GLU A 35 5.74 4.20 3.65
CA GLU A 35 4.80 5.27 3.28
C GLU A 35 5.32 6.67 3.66
N ILE A 36 5.85 6.80 4.88
CA ILE A 36 6.48 8.05 5.35
C ILE A 36 7.67 8.44 4.45
N GLY A 37 8.48 7.46 4.03
CA GLY A 37 9.60 7.69 3.12
C GLY A 37 9.13 8.26 1.78
N ARG A 38 8.15 7.62 1.15
CA ARG A 38 7.58 8.06 -0.13
C ARG A 38 6.93 9.44 -0.04
N LEU A 39 6.17 9.72 1.02
CA LEU A 39 5.56 11.03 1.24
C LEU A 39 6.60 12.14 1.44
N LYS A 40 7.71 11.86 2.15
CA LYS A 40 8.80 12.82 2.29
C LYS A 40 9.48 13.11 0.96
N GLU A 41 9.76 12.09 0.16
CA GLU A 41 10.30 12.27 -1.20
C GLU A 41 9.36 13.10 -2.07
N LEU A 42 8.04 12.85 -2.00
CA LEU A 42 7.05 13.68 -2.69
C LEU A 42 7.10 15.14 -2.23
N SER A 43 7.32 15.41 -0.94
CA SER A 43 7.42 16.78 -0.42
C SER A 43 8.62 17.57 -0.95
N GLU A 44 9.69 16.87 -1.37
CA GLU A 44 10.86 17.49 -2.01
C GLU A 44 10.56 17.89 -3.46
N HIS A 45 9.72 17.13 -4.16
CA HIS A 45 9.34 17.36 -5.55
C HIS A 45 8.14 18.32 -5.70
N PHE A 46 7.28 18.39 -4.68
CA PHE A 46 6.05 19.20 -4.64
C PHE A 46 6.02 20.09 -3.39
N PRO A 47 6.95 21.06 -3.25
CA PRO A 47 7.11 21.87 -2.05
C PRO A 47 5.85 22.68 -1.68
N GLU A 48 5.03 23.04 -2.66
CA GLU A 48 3.76 23.74 -2.48
C GLU A 48 2.72 22.92 -1.70
N HIS A 49 2.84 21.59 -1.70
CA HIS A 49 1.98 20.66 -0.97
C HIS A 49 2.58 20.16 0.36
N LYS A 50 3.77 20.65 0.74
CA LYS A 50 4.48 20.22 1.95
C LYS A 50 3.64 20.30 3.22
N LYS A 51 2.83 21.36 3.38
CA LYS A 51 1.97 21.53 4.56
C LYS A 51 0.92 20.43 4.67
N TRP A 52 0.33 20.02 3.54
CA TRP A 52 -0.62 18.91 3.51
C TRP A 52 0.10 17.59 3.84
N ILE A 53 1.26 17.33 3.24
CA ILE A 53 2.07 16.14 3.54
C ILE A 53 2.44 16.07 5.03
N GLU A 54 2.92 17.16 5.62
CA GLU A 54 3.24 17.23 7.06
C GLU A 54 2.02 16.95 7.94
N ASN A 55 0.82 17.35 7.51
CA ASN A 55 -0.42 17.01 8.19
C ASN A 55 -0.74 15.51 8.06
N VAL A 56 -0.59 14.91 6.88
CA VAL A 56 -0.76 13.47 6.67
C VAL A 56 0.19 12.67 7.56
N LEU A 57 1.47 13.02 7.58
CA LEU A 57 2.50 12.33 8.36
C LEU A 57 2.16 12.24 9.86
N LYS A 58 1.51 13.27 10.42
CA LYS A 58 1.07 13.29 11.84
C LYS A 58 -0.12 12.40 12.13
N ARG A 59 -0.86 12.00 11.10
CA ARG A 59 -2.10 11.20 11.18
C ARG A 59 -1.87 9.73 10.84
N ILE A 60 -0.65 9.36 10.43
CA ILE A 60 -0.30 7.97 10.11
C ILE A 60 -0.29 7.13 11.38
N ILE A 61 -1.00 6.00 11.33
CA ILE A 61 -0.96 4.94 12.34
C ILE A 61 -0.60 3.64 11.65
N ASP A 62 0.36 2.90 12.21
CA ASP A 62 0.83 1.64 11.64
C ASP A 62 0.09 0.43 12.21
N LEU A 63 -0.69 -0.24 11.35
CA LEU A 63 -1.42 -1.47 11.67
C LEU A 63 -0.48 -2.66 11.88
N LEU A 64 0.80 -2.57 11.49
CA LEU A 64 1.82 -3.59 11.78
C LEU A 64 2.11 -3.72 13.28
N VAL A 65 2.00 -2.62 14.04
CA VAL A 65 2.49 -2.52 15.44
C VAL A 65 1.90 -3.60 16.36
N PRO A 66 0.58 -3.85 16.41
CA PRO A 66 0.01 -4.87 17.28
C PRO A 66 0.55 -6.29 17.02
N PHE A 67 0.91 -6.60 15.77
CA PHE A 67 1.43 -7.90 15.37
C PHE A 67 2.93 -8.02 15.64
N ARG A 68 3.70 -6.98 15.29
CA ARG A 68 5.16 -6.95 15.51
C ARG A 68 5.52 -6.99 16.99
N GLU A 69 4.71 -6.37 17.84
CA GLU A 69 4.91 -6.36 19.29
C GLU A 69 4.21 -7.53 20.01
N PHE A 70 3.64 -8.49 19.27
CA PHE A 70 2.93 -9.64 19.82
C PHE A 70 1.78 -9.28 20.78
N ARG A 71 1.21 -8.07 20.68
CA ARG A 71 -0.02 -7.69 21.40
C ARG A 71 -1.21 -8.52 20.93
N TYR A 72 -1.19 -8.87 19.65
CA TYR A 72 -1.99 -9.95 19.08
C TYR A 72 -1.06 -10.93 18.37
N TYR A 73 -1.24 -12.23 18.62
CA TYR A 73 -0.48 -13.26 17.93
C TYR A 73 -1.31 -14.53 17.72
N ASN A 74 -1.21 -15.08 16.52
CA ASN A 74 -1.71 -16.38 16.14
C ASN A 74 -0.54 -17.29 15.74
N PRO A 75 -0.44 -18.53 16.26
CA PRO A 75 0.64 -19.45 15.93
C PRO A 75 0.86 -19.70 14.43
N LYS A 76 -0.19 -19.56 13.60
CA LYS A 76 -0.09 -19.68 12.14
C LYS A 76 0.81 -18.62 11.49
N GLN A 77 1.09 -17.51 12.19
CA GLN A 77 2.02 -16.47 11.73
C GLN A 77 3.49 -16.92 11.75
N GLN A 78 3.84 -17.97 12.52
CA GLN A 78 5.21 -18.49 12.63
C GLN A 78 6.27 -17.40 12.93
N GLY A 79 5.93 -16.47 13.82
CA GLY A 79 6.80 -15.34 14.18
C GLY A 79 6.83 -14.19 13.17
N SER A 80 6.12 -14.29 12.04
CA SER A 80 5.99 -13.21 11.06
C SER A 80 4.91 -12.20 11.44
N ALA A 81 5.16 -10.93 11.12
CA ALA A 81 4.19 -9.86 11.20
C ALA A 81 3.92 -9.25 9.82
N TYR A 82 4.29 -9.90 8.71
CA TYR A 82 3.91 -9.39 7.39
C TYR A 82 2.41 -9.58 7.16
N ILE A 83 1.79 -8.63 6.45
CA ILE A 83 0.34 -8.66 6.18
C ILE A 83 -0.10 -9.96 5.50
N LYS A 84 0.74 -10.52 4.63
CA LYS A 84 0.53 -11.79 3.93
C LYS A 84 0.50 -13.02 4.84
N ASP A 85 1.08 -12.92 6.03
CA ASP A 85 1.09 -13.99 7.04
C ASP A 85 0.01 -13.74 8.10
N VAL A 86 -0.25 -12.47 8.43
CA VAL A 86 -1.29 -12.04 9.37
C VAL A 86 -2.70 -12.29 8.81
N LEU A 87 -2.98 -11.86 7.58
CA LEU A 87 -4.28 -12.00 6.95
C LEU A 87 -4.80 -13.46 6.97
N PRO A 88 -4.04 -14.48 6.51
CA PRO A 88 -4.50 -15.87 6.57
C PRO A 88 -4.59 -16.41 7.99
N ALA A 89 -3.73 -15.96 8.91
CA ALA A 89 -3.76 -16.44 10.28
C ALA A 89 -5.06 -16.06 11.00
N ILE A 90 -5.57 -14.84 10.76
CA ILE A 90 -6.77 -14.31 11.42
C ILE A 90 -8.04 -14.69 10.64
N THR A 91 -7.97 -14.74 9.32
CA THR A 91 -9.18 -14.74 8.47
C THR A 91 -9.32 -15.98 7.57
N GLY A 92 -8.22 -16.71 7.33
CA GLY A 92 -8.14 -17.75 6.31
C GLY A 92 -8.06 -17.23 4.85
N LYS A 93 -8.25 -15.94 4.59
CA LYS A 93 -8.03 -15.31 3.27
C LYS A 93 -6.53 -15.14 3.03
N SER A 94 -6.09 -15.20 1.77
CA SER A 94 -4.67 -15.08 1.43
C SER A 94 -4.46 -14.58 0.00
N TYR A 95 -3.22 -14.26 -0.33
CA TYR A 95 -2.75 -13.89 -1.66
C TYR A 95 -2.56 -15.12 -2.59
N LYS A 96 -2.96 -16.32 -2.15
CA LYS A 96 -2.74 -17.56 -2.89
C LYS A 96 -3.50 -17.53 -4.22
N GLY A 97 -2.81 -17.87 -5.30
CA GLY A 97 -3.39 -17.94 -6.65
C GLY A 97 -3.30 -16.64 -7.44
N MET A 98 -2.71 -15.57 -6.88
CA MET A 98 -2.42 -14.36 -7.64
C MET A 98 -1.17 -14.53 -8.50
N GLU A 99 -1.17 -13.96 -9.70
CA GLU A 99 0.03 -13.92 -10.56
C GLU A 99 1.12 -13.01 -9.95
N ILE A 100 0.72 -11.95 -9.26
CA ILE A 100 1.59 -11.07 -8.46
C ILE A 100 1.05 -11.10 -7.03
N GLY A 101 1.84 -11.65 -6.10
CA GLY A 101 1.43 -11.87 -4.71
C GLY A 101 2.38 -11.30 -3.66
N ASP A 102 3.42 -10.59 -4.07
CA ASP A 102 4.36 -9.93 -3.18
C ASP A 102 4.97 -8.67 -3.82
N GLY A 103 5.41 -7.74 -2.96
CA GLY A 103 5.93 -6.45 -3.39
C GLY A 103 7.23 -6.51 -4.20
N GLY A 104 8.05 -7.56 -4.02
CA GLY A 104 9.27 -7.75 -4.80
C GLY A 104 8.95 -8.09 -6.25
N THR A 105 8.07 -9.09 -6.44
CA THR A 105 7.55 -9.47 -7.77
C THR A 105 6.80 -8.31 -8.43
N ALA A 106 5.97 -7.59 -7.67
CA ALA A 106 5.25 -6.42 -8.17
C ALA A 106 6.19 -5.34 -8.73
N SER A 107 7.23 -5.00 -7.97
CA SER A 107 8.23 -4.01 -8.38
C SER A 107 9.01 -4.47 -9.62
N ALA A 108 9.41 -5.74 -9.66
CA ALA A 108 10.15 -6.31 -10.78
C ALA A 108 9.33 -6.33 -12.08
N GLU A 109 8.07 -6.80 -12.03
CA GLU A 109 7.19 -6.84 -13.19
C GLU A 109 6.81 -5.43 -13.66
N PHE A 110 6.55 -4.49 -12.74
CA PHE A 110 6.33 -3.08 -13.10
C PHE A 110 7.54 -2.48 -13.82
N PHE A 111 8.74 -2.68 -13.28
CA PHE A 111 9.98 -2.18 -13.89
C PHE A 111 10.18 -2.77 -15.30
N LYS A 112 9.98 -4.07 -15.45
CA LYS A 112 10.10 -4.83 -16.70
C LYS A 112 9.15 -4.30 -17.77
N VAL A 113 7.86 -4.13 -17.49
CA VAL A 113 6.90 -3.63 -18.51
C VAL A 113 7.02 -2.13 -18.79
N THR A 114 7.65 -1.38 -17.88
CA THR A 114 7.89 0.06 -18.04
C THR A 114 9.11 0.35 -18.91
N HIS A 115 10.20 -0.42 -18.75
CA HIS A 115 11.48 -0.15 -19.41
C HIS A 115 11.89 -1.21 -20.45
N GLY A 116 11.24 -2.37 -20.46
CA GLY A 116 11.48 -3.45 -21.41
C GLY A 116 10.71 -3.30 -22.71
N ASN A 117 11.11 -4.09 -23.71
CA ASN A 117 10.40 -4.20 -24.97
C ASN A 117 9.29 -5.26 -24.86
N HIS A 118 8.06 -4.81 -24.63
CA HIS A 118 6.88 -5.65 -24.41
C HIS A 118 5.72 -5.18 -25.28
N THR A 119 4.85 -6.11 -25.67
CA THR A 119 3.63 -5.75 -26.41
C THR A 119 2.65 -5.01 -25.49
N GLU A 120 1.70 -4.28 -26.07
CA GLU A 120 0.71 -3.57 -25.28
C GLU A 120 -0.20 -4.54 -24.51
N GLU A 121 -0.44 -5.74 -25.04
CA GLU A 121 -1.16 -6.81 -24.35
C GLU A 121 -0.42 -7.31 -23.11
N GLU A 122 0.90 -7.52 -23.21
CA GLU A 122 1.74 -7.92 -22.07
C GLU A 122 1.76 -6.84 -20.99
N LYS A 123 1.96 -5.57 -21.38
CA LYS A 123 1.91 -4.42 -20.47
C LYS A 123 0.56 -4.33 -19.78
N LYS A 124 -0.54 -4.51 -20.52
CA LYS A 124 -1.90 -4.48 -19.97
C LYS A 124 -2.08 -5.61 -18.96
N LYS A 125 -1.67 -6.84 -19.29
CA LYS A 125 -1.78 -8.00 -18.39
C LYS A 125 -1.07 -7.74 -17.06
N VAL A 126 0.18 -7.25 -17.09
CA VAL A 126 0.92 -6.93 -15.86
C VAL A 126 0.24 -5.82 -15.06
N ARG A 127 -0.24 -4.76 -15.71
CA ARG A 127 -0.99 -3.68 -15.03
C ARG A 127 -2.27 -4.20 -14.36
N ASP A 128 -3.03 -5.05 -15.05
CA ASP A 128 -4.26 -5.64 -14.48
C ASP A 128 -3.94 -6.50 -13.24
N ASN A 129 -2.83 -7.25 -13.26
CA ASN A 129 -2.39 -8.03 -12.11
C ASN A 129 -1.88 -7.16 -10.95
N LEU A 130 -1.15 -6.08 -11.25
CA LEU A 130 -0.69 -5.12 -10.23
C LEU A 130 -1.89 -4.45 -9.55
N LEU A 131 -2.92 -4.05 -10.30
CA LEU A 131 -4.13 -3.45 -9.74
C LEU A 131 -4.86 -4.42 -8.80
N LYS A 132 -5.00 -5.69 -9.19
CA LYS A 132 -5.58 -6.73 -8.31
C LYS A 132 -4.77 -6.93 -7.03
N TYR A 133 -3.44 -6.89 -7.14
CA TYR A 133 -2.54 -6.98 -5.99
C TYR A 133 -2.71 -5.78 -5.05
N CYS A 134 -2.69 -4.56 -5.58
CA CYS A 134 -2.89 -3.34 -4.79
C CYS A 134 -4.27 -3.28 -4.13
N GLU A 135 -5.32 -3.73 -4.82
CA GLU A 135 -6.67 -3.82 -4.27
C GLU A 135 -6.71 -4.75 -3.05
N LEU A 136 -6.08 -5.93 -3.15
CA LEU A 136 -6.04 -6.87 -2.04
C LEU A 136 -5.17 -6.37 -0.87
N ASP A 137 -4.04 -5.69 -1.13
CA ASP A 137 -3.21 -5.09 -0.07
C ASP A 137 -4.03 -4.09 0.78
N THR A 138 -4.81 -3.23 0.13
CA THR A 138 -5.67 -2.28 0.84
C THR A 138 -6.82 -2.98 1.57
N LEU A 139 -7.49 -3.92 0.89
CA LEU A 139 -8.61 -4.67 1.48
C LEU A 139 -8.17 -5.54 2.67
N ALA A 140 -6.94 -6.05 2.66
CA ALA A 140 -6.40 -6.85 3.74
C ALA A 140 -6.33 -6.05 5.05
N GLU A 141 -5.92 -4.78 5.01
CA GLU A 141 -5.91 -3.91 6.19
C GLU A 141 -7.32 -3.72 6.77
N VAL A 142 -8.31 -3.47 5.90
CA VAL A 142 -9.72 -3.32 6.31
C VAL A 142 -10.23 -4.57 7.00
N ILE A 143 -10.05 -5.74 6.38
CA ILE A 143 -10.51 -7.03 6.93
C ILE A 143 -9.82 -7.33 8.27
N ILE A 144 -8.52 -7.03 8.39
CA ILE A 144 -7.78 -7.24 9.63
C ILE A 144 -8.37 -6.38 10.75
N VAL A 145 -8.65 -5.09 10.50
CA VAL A 145 -9.26 -4.20 11.48
C VAL A 145 -10.65 -4.67 11.89
N GLU A 146 -11.49 -5.09 10.93
CA GLU A 146 -12.81 -5.67 11.21
C GLU A 146 -12.69 -6.89 12.13
N LYS A 147 -11.76 -7.80 11.86
CA LYS A 147 -11.54 -8.97 12.72
C LYS A 147 -11.01 -8.64 14.10
N LEU A 148 -10.09 -7.68 14.23
CA LEU A 148 -9.65 -7.24 15.54
C LEU A 148 -10.80 -6.63 16.36
N ARG A 149 -11.69 -5.86 15.72
CA ARG A 149 -12.90 -5.31 16.36
C ARG A 149 -13.86 -6.41 16.83
N GLU A 150 -14.08 -7.44 16.02
CA GLU A 150 -14.89 -8.60 16.41
C GLU A 150 -14.33 -9.34 17.62
N ILE A 151 -13.01 -9.34 17.81
CA ILE A 151 -12.34 -10.00 18.94
C ILE A 151 -12.46 -9.17 20.22
N ILE A 152 -12.35 -7.84 20.13
CA ILE A 152 -12.41 -6.93 21.29
C ILE A 152 -13.85 -6.77 21.80
N ASN A 153 -14.85 -6.82 20.91
CA ASN A 153 -16.25 -6.63 21.27
C ASN A 153 -16.97 -7.91 21.74
N LYS A 154 -16.23 -8.98 22.04
CA LYS A 154 -16.71 -10.21 22.66
C LYS A 154 -16.39 -10.22 24.14
#